data_AF-I0ELP4-F1
#
_entry.id   AF-I0ELP4-F1
#
_cell.length_a   1.000
_cell.length_b   1.000
_cell.length_c   1.000
_cell.angle_alpha   90.00
_cell.angle_beta   90.00
_cell.angle_gamma   90.00
#
_symmetry.space_group_name_H-M   'P 1'
#
loop_
_entity.id
_entity.type
_entity.pdbx_description
1 polymer ?
#
loop_
_entity_poly.entity_id
_entity_poly.type
_entity_poly.pdbx_seq_one_letter_code
_entity_poly.pdbx_strand_id
1 'polypeptide(L)' 'MNSLLKTCKIKGFFVVFLALFMSGCAKRVVYQKVLVPTKCNISLPLRPSKELDTLEYLKALLVYTEVLENDLKFCNSNE' A
#
# COMPACT_ATOMS: atom_id res chain seq x y z
N MET A 1 47.75 -32.70 28.47
CA MET A 1 46.83 -32.79 27.31
C MET A 1 45.40 -32.26 27.57
N ASN A 2 45.13 -31.61 28.71
CA ASN A 2 43.77 -31.16 29.10
C ASN A 2 43.55 -29.63 28.98
N SER A 3 44.64 -28.88 28.73
CA SER A 3 44.61 -27.42 28.54
C SER A 3 44.24 -27.03 27.10
N LEU A 4 44.76 -27.75 26.10
CA LEU A 4 44.42 -27.58 24.68
C LEU A 4 42.98 -28.00 24.34
N LEU A 5 42.44 -29.02 25.02
CA LEU A 5 41.04 -29.42 24.85
C LEU A 5 40.07 -28.36 25.43
N LYS A 6 40.46 -27.67 26.51
CA LYS A 6 39.67 -26.58 27.12
C LYS A 6 39.64 -25.34 26.24
N THR A 7 40.75 -24.93 25.65
CA THR A 7 40.79 -23.75 24.76
C THR A 7 40.02 -23.97 23.46
N CYS A 8 39.98 -25.20 22.94
CA CYS A 8 39.16 -25.57 21.79
C CYS A 8 37.65 -25.50 22.12
N LYS A 9 37.24 -25.99 23.30
CA LYS A 9 35.84 -25.99 23.76
C LYS A 9 35.31 -24.59 24.10
N ILE A 10 36.18 -23.73 24.66
CA ILE A 10 35.86 -22.34 25.02
C ILE A 10 35.77 -21.44 23.78
N LYS A 11 36.66 -21.60 22.79
CA LYS A 11 36.62 -20.84 21.52
C LYS A 11 35.42 -21.21 20.65
N GLY A 12 35.06 -22.50 20.58
CA GLY A 12 33.88 -22.95 19.84
C GLY A 12 32.56 -22.41 20.42
N PHE A 13 32.44 -22.34 21.75
CA PHE A 13 31.24 -21.82 22.42
C PHE A 13 31.00 -20.33 22.16
N PHE A 14 32.06 -19.52 22.16
CA PHE A 14 31.96 -18.08 21.91
C PHE A 14 31.50 -17.76 20.47
N VAL A 15 31.96 -18.54 19.49
CA VAL A 15 31.58 -18.38 18.07
C VAL A 15 30.09 -18.71 17.86
N VAL A 16 29.58 -19.75 18.52
CA VAL A 16 28.15 -20.12 18.44
C VAL A 16 27.26 -19.04 19.06
N PHE A 17 27.67 -18.48 20.20
CA PHE A 17 26.96 -17.37 20.84
C PHE A 17 26.93 -16.12 19.95
N LEU A 18 28.05 -15.79 19.30
CA LEU A 18 28.12 -14.65 18.39
C LEU A 18 27.24 -14.84 17.15
N ALA A 19 27.18 -16.05 16.58
CA ALA A 19 26.32 -16.37 15.44
C ALA A 19 24.82 -16.29 15.78
N LEU A 20 24.43 -16.71 16.99
CA LEU A 20 23.06 -16.57 17.49
C LEU A 20 22.66 -15.10 17.70
N PHE A 21 23.58 -14.26 18.21
CA PHE A 21 23.35 -12.82 18.35
C PHE A 21 23.13 -12.12 17.00
N MET A 22 23.80 -12.57 15.93
CA MET A 22 23.63 -12.01 14.58
C MET A 22 22.40 -12.55 13.82
N SER A 23 21.62 -13.45 14.40
CA SER A 23 20.39 -14.01 13.78
C SER A 23 19.14 -13.14 13.97
N GLY A 24 19.25 -12.03 14.72
CA GLY A 24 18.13 -11.15 15.06
C GLY A 24 17.89 -10.03 14.04
N CYS A 25 17.08 -10.27 13.02
CA CYS A 25 16.11 -9.35 12.39
C CYS A 25 15.76 -9.80 10.97
N ALA A 26 15.02 -10.90 10.85
CA ALA A 26 14.28 -11.16 9.62
C ALA A 26 13.07 -10.21 9.59
N LYS A 27 12.99 -9.32 8.58
CA LYS A 27 11.81 -8.47 8.34
C LYS A 27 10.57 -9.38 8.19
N ARG A 28 9.71 -9.39 9.20
CA ARG A 28 8.42 -10.07 9.09
C ARG A 28 7.53 -9.25 8.16
N VAL A 29 7.17 -9.81 7.01
CA VAL A 29 6.21 -9.20 6.10
C VAL A 29 4.83 -9.33 6.74
N VAL A 30 4.38 -8.27 7.41
CA VAL A 30 3.02 -8.18 7.95
C VAL A 30 2.13 -7.65 6.84
N TYR A 31 1.34 -8.55 6.23
CA TYR A 31 0.34 -8.15 5.26
C TYR A 31 -0.83 -7.47 5.97
N GLN A 32 -0.93 -6.15 5.80
CA GLN A 32 -2.10 -5.41 6.26
C GLN A 32 -3.22 -5.59 5.25
N LYS A 33 -4.36 -6.12 5.70
CA LYS A 33 -5.59 -6.16 4.89
C LYS A 33 -6.11 -4.74 4.76
N VAL A 34 -5.76 -4.08 3.66
CA VAL A 34 -6.38 -2.82 3.26
C VAL A 34 -7.63 -3.14 2.45
N LEU A 35 -8.71 -2.38 2.69
CA LEU A 35 -9.91 -2.46 1.87
C LEU A 35 -9.53 -1.97 0.47
N VAL A 36 -9.59 -2.87 -0.52
CA VAL A 36 -9.45 -2.49 -1.92
C VAL A 36 -10.80 -1.90 -2.33
N PRO A 37 -10.87 -0.66 -2.86
CA PRO A 37 -12.14 -0.09 -3.28
C PRO A 37 -12.76 -1.01 -4.33
N THR A 38 -13.93 -1.56 -4.00
CA THR A 38 -14.73 -2.36 -4.94
C THR A 38 -15.07 -1.49 -6.14
N LYS A 39 -15.07 -2.08 -7.34
CA LYS A 39 -15.41 -1.33 -8.54
C LYS A 39 -16.86 -0.86 -8.42
N CYS A 40 -17.06 0.45 -8.44
CA CYS A 40 -18.40 1.02 -8.50
C CYS A 40 -18.99 0.76 -9.89
N ASN A 41 -20.23 0.28 -9.96
CA ASN A 41 -20.86 -0.16 -11.20
C ASN A 41 -21.62 0.99 -11.87
N ILE A 42 -20.91 2.09 -12.17
CA ILE A 42 -21.47 3.28 -12.83
C ILE A 42 -20.73 3.58 -14.14
N SER A 43 -21.47 4.09 -15.13
CA SER A 43 -20.88 4.52 -16.39
C SER A 43 -20.13 5.83 -16.19
N LEU A 44 -18.83 5.87 -16.48
CA LEU A 44 -18.07 7.11 -16.36
C LEU A 44 -18.56 8.13 -17.40
N PRO A 45 -18.93 9.35 -16.97
CA PRO A 45 -19.34 10.40 -17.90
C PRO A 45 -18.17 10.85 -18.76
N LEU A 46 -18.45 11.21 -20.01
CA LEU A 46 -17.44 11.76 -20.92
C LEU A 46 -17.10 13.18 -20.50
N ARG A 47 -15.80 13.47 -20.36
CA ARG A 47 -15.33 14.82 -20.06
C ARG A 47 -15.63 15.77 -21.24
N PRO A 48 -16.22 16.95 -21.01
CA PRO A 48 -16.45 17.93 -22.07
C PRO A 48 -15.13 18.38 -22.71
N SER A 49 -15.14 18.57 -24.03
CA SER A 49 -13.97 19.03 -24.79
C SER A 49 -13.66 20.50 -24.48
N LYS A 50 -12.38 20.85 -24.46
CA LYS A 50 -11.93 22.24 -24.22
C LYS A 50 -12.10 23.16 -25.44
N GLU A 51 -12.60 22.63 -26.55
CA GLU A 51 -12.72 23.34 -27.83
C GLU A 51 -14.02 24.14 -27.95
N LEU A 52 -14.94 24.01 -26.98
CA LEU A 52 -16.16 24.81 -26.91
C LEU A 52 -15.87 26.27 -26.54
N ASP A 53 -16.80 27.17 -26.88
CA ASP A 53 -16.78 28.54 -26.39
C ASP A 53 -16.68 28.57 -24.86
N THR A 54 -15.97 29.55 -24.31
CA THR A 54 -15.59 29.61 -22.90
C THR A 54 -16.79 29.50 -21.95
N LEU A 55 -17.92 30.13 -22.30
CA LEU A 55 -19.12 30.11 -21.49
C LEU A 55 -19.84 28.75 -21.56
N GLU A 56 -19.88 28.15 -22.74
CA GLU A 56 -20.51 26.85 -22.96
C GLU A 56 -19.69 25.73 -22.29
N TYR A 57 -18.36 25.81 -22.36
CA TYR A 57 -17.45 24.90 -21.67
C TYR A 57 -17.63 24.97 -20.15
N LEU A 58 -17.75 26.17 -19.56
CA LEU A 58 -17.96 26.31 -18.11
C LEU A 58 -19.28 25.69 -17.65
N LYS A 59 -20.35 25.87 -18.42
CA LYS A 59 -21.65 25.24 -18.13
C LYS A 59 -21.55 23.72 -18.20
N ALA A 60 -20.97 23.18 -19.27
CA ALA A 60 -20.77 21.74 -19.42
C ALA A 60 -19.88 21.16 -18.30
N LEU A 61 -18.87 21.92 -17.87
CA LEU A 61 -17.97 21.52 -16.79
C LEU A 61 -18.68 21.48 -15.43
N LEU A 62 -19.55 22.44 -15.14
CA LEU A 62 -20.35 22.46 -13.91
C LEU A 62 -21.30 21.26 -13.83
N VAL A 63 -21.99 20.95 -14.93
CA VAL A 63 -22.84 19.75 -15.01
C VAL A 63 -22.01 18.48 -14.83
N TYR A 64 -20.84 18.40 -15.48
CA TYR A 64 -19.92 17.26 -15.32
C TYR A 64 -19.50 17.06 -13.86
N THR A 65 -19.22 18.15 -13.13
CA THR A 65 -18.84 18.05 -11.71
C THR A 65 -20.00 17.63 -10.82
N GLU A 66 -21.22 18.11 -11.08
CA GLU A 66 -22.41 17.73 -10.32
C GLU A 66 -22.71 16.23 -10.46
N VAL A 67 -22.63 15.70 -11.68
CA VAL A 67 -22.77 14.26 -11.94
C VAL A 67 -21.70 13.47 -11.18
N LEU A 68 -20.45 13.92 -11.22
CA LEU A 68 -19.34 13.27 -10.51
C LEU A 68 -19.56 13.22 -9.00
N GLU A 69 -20.07 14.31 -8.40
CA GLU A 69 -20.37 14.36 -6.97
C GLU A 69 -21.49 13.38 -6.59
N ASN A 70 -22.51 13.26 -7.43
CA ASN A 70 -23.62 12.34 -7.18
C ASN A 70 -23.19 10.87 -7.36
N ASP A 71 -22.41 10.57 -8.40
CA ASP A 71 -21.83 9.24 -8.60
C ASP A 71 -20.91 8.86 -7.43
N LEU A 72 -20.08 9.78 -6.94
CA LEU A 72 -19.21 9.53 -5.78
C LEU A 72 -20.02 9.28 -4.51
N LYS A 73 -21.13 9.99 -4.30
CA LYS A 73 -22.04 9.72 -3.17
C LYS A 73 -22.62 8.31 -3.28
N PHE A 74 -23.09 7.91 -4.46
CA PHE A 74 -23.59 6.55 -4.71
C PHE A 74 -22.50 5.49 -4.51
N CYS A 75 -21.27 5.73 -4.96
CA CYS A 75 -20.19 4.76 -4.84
C CYS A 75 -19.63 4.63 -3.42
N ASN A 76 -19.72 5.69 -2.61
CA ASN A 76 -19.19 5.71 -1.24
C ASN A 76 -20.24 5.25 -0.21
N SER A 77 -21.51 5.43 -0.51
CA SER A 77 -22.63 4.92 0.27
C SER A 77 -22.94 3.52 -0.28
N ASN A 78 -22.66 2.44 0.45
CA ASN A 78 -23.04 1.09 0.00
C ASN A 78 -24.54 0.85 0.19
N GLU A 79 -25.39 1.71 -0.39
CA GLU A 79 -26.84 1.54 -0.60
C GLU A 79 -27.24 2.14 -1.96
#